data_AF-A0A8T3VI33-F1
#
_entry.id   AF-A0A8T3VI33-F1
#
_cell.length_a   1.000
_cell.length_b   1.000
_cell.length_c   1.000
_cell.angle_alpha   90.00
_cell.angle_beta   90.00
_cell.angle_gamma   90.00
#
_symmetry.space_group_name_H-M   'P 1'
#
loop_
_entity.id
_entity.type
_entity.pdbx_description
1 polymer ?
#
loop_
_entity_poly.entity_id
_entity_poly.type
_entity_poly.pdbx_seq_one_letter_code
_entity_poly.pdbx_strand_id
1 'polypeptide(L)'
;MIKIATAECFTHGKIGLELHALAQNYKGNFGSEYIENLSEYGNFDYNDLSVTCSLSIPTIDAVKDILNVENPPKPDYLIKGIKVYDENGDKKVSKIMAEAVSKLTDCDIAIGTTAGIGHGAITIITPDYEITTLSDIYTDLRKNNSEELFQRQISGIKKAINIILLFLNNKIDEISTLENVEIIKK
;
A
#
# COMPACT_ATOMS: atom_id res chain seq x y z
N MET A 1 -14.07 6.29 14.29
CA MET A 1 -13.66 5.20 13.41
C MET A 1 -13.00 5.77 12.18
N ILE A 2 -11.71 5.52 12.02
CA ILE A 2 -10.91 5.86 10.85
C ILE A 2 -11.07 4.74 9.82
N LYS A 3 -11.68 5.05 8.68
CA LYS A 3 -11.87 4.11 7.58
C LYS A 3 -10.61 4.00 6.74
N ILE A 4 -10.19 2.77 6.46
CA ILE A 4 -9.05 2.47 5.61
C ILE A 4 -9.51 1.63 4.41
N ALA A 5 -9.01 1.94 3.22
CA ALA A 5 -9.21 1.10 2.04
C ALA A 5 -7.90 0.91 1.27
N THR A 6 -7.68 -0.29 0.73
CA THR A 6 -6.47 -0.59 -0.05
C THR A 6 -6.78 -1.13 -1.44
N ALA A 7 -5.99 -0.71 -2.41
CA ALA A 7 -5.89 -1.28 -3.74
C ALA A 7 -4.44 -1.74 -3.96
N GLU A 8 -4.23 -3.03 -3.88
CA GLU A 8 -2.91 -3.65 -3.77
C GLU A 8 -2.58 -4.50 -4.98
N CYS A 9 -1.31 -4.51 -5.39
CA CYS A 9 -0.81 -5.41 -6.43
C CYS A 9 0.26 -6.33 -5.84
N PHE A 10 1.50 -5.85 -5.69
CA PHE A 10 2.62 -6.69 -5.24
C PHE A 10 2.55 -7.08 -3.76
N THR A 11 1.75 -6.37 -2.97
CA THR A 11 1.49 -6.67 -1.55
C THR A 11 0.30 -7.60 -1.34
N HIS A 12 -0.42 -7.97 -2.41
CA HIS A 12 -1.43 -9.06 -2.43
C HIS A 12 -2.62 -8.87 -1.46
N GLY A 13 -2.98 -7.63 -1.11
CA GLY A 13 -4.07 -7.36 -0.17
C GLY A 13 -3.67 -7.57 1.31
N LYS A 14 -2.38 -7.85 1.57
CA LYS A 14 -1.90 -8.14 2.91
C LYS A 14 -1.83 -6.89 3.79
N ILE A 15 -1.64 -5.69 3.24
CA ILE A 15 -1.63 -4.48 4.07
C ILE A 15 -3.01 -4.29 4.70
N GLY A 16 -4.08 -4.35 3.90
CA GLY A 16 -5.44 -4.25 4.42
C GLY A 16 -5.80 -5.38 5.39
N LEU A 17 -5.31 -6.60 5.15
CA LEU A 17 -5.49 -7.74 6.06
C LEU A 17 -4.84 -7.52 7.42
N GLU A 18 -3.59 -7.06 7.43
CA GLU A 18 -2.81 -6.77 8.65
C GLU A 18 -3.48 -5.68 9.50
N LEU A 19 -3.92 -4.60 8.85
CA LEU A 19 -4.63 -3.50 9.51
C LEU A 19 -6.01 -3.94 10.02
N HIS A 20 -6.71 -4.82 9.31
CA HIS A 20 -7.97 -5.39 9.77
C HIS A 20 -7.77 -6.27 11.01
N ALA A 21 -6.78 -7.16 10.98
CA ALA A 21 -6.45 -8.02 12.12
C ALA A 21 -6.05 -7.20 13.36
N LEU A 22 -5.28 -6.12 13.15
CA LEU A 22 -4.94 -5.15 14.19
C LEU A 22 -6.19 -4.50 14.79
N ALA A 23 -7.09 -3.99 13.94
CA ALA A 23 -8.32 -3.33 14.36
C ALA A 23 -9.26 -4.22 15.16
N GLN A 24 -9.27 -5.52 14.87
CA GLN A 24 -10.09 -6.52 15.57
C GLN A 24 -9.35 -7.20 16.73
N ASN A 25 -8.10 -6.80 17.00
CA ASN A 25 -7.23 -7.40 18.01
C ASN A 25 -7.08 -8.92 17.86
N TYR A 26 -7.08 -9.42 16.62
CA TYR A 26 -6.92 -10.85 16.34
C TYR A 26 -5.54 -11.36 16.76
N LYS A 27 -5.46 -12.65 17.10
CA LYS A 27 -4.27 -13.33 17.63
C LYS A 27 -4.02 -14.66 16.92
N GLY A 28 -2.80 -15.18 17.06
CA GLY A 28 -2.39 -16.45 16.44
C GLY A 28 -2.40 -16.35 14.92
N ASN A 29 -2.79 -17.43 14.24
CA ASN A 29 -2.78 -17.54 12.77
C ASN A 29 -3.74 -16.56 12.04
N PHE A 30 -4.56 -15.82 12.79
CA PHE A 30 -5.49 -14.82 12.27
C PHE A 30 -5.12 -13.39 12.68
N GLY A 31 -4.04 -13.24 13.45
CA GLY A 31 -3.49 -11.95 13.86
C GLY A 31 -2.55 -11.35 12.82
N SER A 32 -2.11 -10.12 13.07
CA SER A 32 -1.12 -9.42 12.27
C SER A 32 0.25 -10.12 12.36
N GLU A 33 0.86 -10.42 11.22
CA GLU A 33 2.20 -11.03 11.10
C GLU A 33 3.32 -9.98 11.15
N TYR A 34 3.07 -8.77 10.65
CA TYR A 34 4.11 -7.74 10.45
C TYR A 34 4.01 -6.55 11.40
N ILE A 35 3.15 -6.65 12.42
CA ILE A 35 2.92 -5.59 13.41
C ILE A 35 3.38 -6.09 14.78
N GLU A 36 4.49 -5.54 15.25
CA GLU A 36 5.07 -5.83 16.56
C GLU A 36 5.21 -4.52 17.36
N ASN A 37 5.27 -4.63 18.70
CA ASN A 37 5.60 -3.54 19.62
C ASN A 37 4.82 -2.22 19.39
N LEU A 38 3.49 -2.29 19.27
CA LEU A 38 2.62 -1.11 19.06
C LEU A 38 2.90 0.07 20.02
N SER A 39 3.36 -0.20 21.25
CA SER A 39 3.73 0.81 22.24
C SER A 39 4.88 1.72 21.81
N GLU A 40 5.74 1.31 20.86
CA GLU A 40 6.83 2.13 20.32
C GLU A 40 6.30 3.27 19.42
N TYR A 41 5.14 3.08 18.82
CA TYR A 41 4.50 4.07 17.97
C TYR A 41 3.75 5.13 18.79
N GLY A 42 3.11 4.73 19.89
CA GLY A 42 2.37 5.62 20.77
C GLY A 42 1.13 4.97 21.36
N ASN A 43 0.14 5.80 21.71
CA ASN A 43 -1.05 5.40 22.45
C ASN A 43 -2.35 5.49 21.62
N PHE A 44 -2.26 5.50 20.29
CA PHE A 44 -3.45 5.46 19.43
C PHE A 44 -4.29 4.21 19.71
N ASP A 45 -5.61 4.35 19.81
CA ASP A 45 -6.53 3.22 19.96
C ASP A 45 -6.82 2.59 18.59
N TYR A 46 -6.09 1.54 18.26
CA TYR A 46 -6.22 0.85 16.98
C TYR A 46 -7.58 0.15 16.78
N ASN A 47 -8.39 -0.01 17.82
CA ASN A 47 -9.77 -0.50 17.66
C ASN A 47 -10.68 0.54 16.97
N ASP A 48 -10.25 1.80 16.86
CA ASP A 48 -10.96 2.81 16.08
C ASP A 48 -10.73 2.66 14.56
N LEU A 49 -9.88 1.73 14.12
CA LEU A 49 -9.70 1.46 12.69
C LEU A 49 -10.84 0.62 12.11
N SER A 50 -11.23 0.91 10.87
CA SER A 50 -12.20 0.10 10.12
C SER A 50 -11.73 -0.09 8.68
N VAL A 51 -11.32 -1.30 8.32
CA VAL A 51 -10.93 -1.61 6.93
C VAL A 51 -12.19 -1.82 6.09
N THR A 52 -12.43 -0.92 5.15
CA THR A 52 -13.60 -0.94 4.26
C THR A 52 -13.43 -1.99 3.16
N CYS A 53 -12.25 -2.03 2.53
CA CYS A 53 -11.88 -3.10 1.61
C CYS A 53 -10.36 -3.27 1.52
N SER A 54 -9.94 -4.48 1.17
CA SER A 54 -8.58 -4.78 0.73
C SER A 54 -8.65 -5.48 -0.63
N LEU A 55 -8.31 -4.76 -1.69
CA LEU A 55 -8.51 -5.22 -3.06
C LEU A 55 -7.19 -5.68 -3.68
N SER A 56 -7.14 -6.90 -4.23
CA SER A 56 -6.04 -7.33 -5.09
C SER A 56 -6.34 -6.94 -6.54
N ILE A 57 -5.62 -5.94 -7.07
CA ILE A 57 -5.82 -5.32 -8.38
C ILE A 57 -4.55 -5.47 -9.25
N PRO A 58 -4.18 -6.71 -9.66
CA PRO A 58 -2.96 -6.94 -10.42
C PRO A 58 -3.08 -6.59 -11.91
N THR A 59 -4.26 -6.71 -12.50
CA THR A 59 -4.46 -6.53 -13.94
C THR A 59 -4.83 -5.10 -14.29
N ILE A 60 -4.50 -4.69 -15.53
CA ILE A 60 -4.93 -3.39 -16.05
C ILE A 60 -6.45 -3.28 -16.16
N ASP A 61 -7.14 -4.38 -16.45
CA ASP A 61 -8.60 -4.42 -16.55
C ASP A 61 -9.24 -4.23 -15.17
N ALA A 62 -8.69 -4.79 -14.09
CA ALA A 62 -9.20 -4.53 -12.75
C ALA A 62 -9.01 -3.06 -12.32
N VAL A 63 -7.94 -2.39 -12.78
CA VAL A 63 -7.79 -0.94 -12.58
C VAL A 63 -8.91 -0.16 -13.30
N LYS A 64 -9.32 -0.61 -14.50
CA LYS A 64 -10.40 0.05 -15.24
C LYS A 64 -11.78 -0.26 -14.66
N ASP A 65 -12.08 -1.53 -14.47
CA ASP A 65 -13.44 -2.00 -14.24
C ASP A 65 -13.82 -1.98 -12.75
N ILE A 66 -12.86 -2.25 -11.85
CA ILE A 66 -13.10 -2.29 -10.40
C ILE A 66 -12.80 -0.94 -9.77
N LEU A 67 -11.66 -0.33 -10.10
CA LEU A 67 -11.29 0.99 -9.57
C LEU A 67 -11.90 2.15 -10.38
N ASN A 68 -12.64 1.85 -11.47
CA ASN A 68 -13.29 2.84 -12.33
C ASN A 68 -12.33 3.92 -12.88
N VAL A 69 -11.10 3.52 -13.21
CA VAL A 69 -10.11 4.41 -13.84
C VAL A 69 -10.26 4.32 -15.35
N GLU A 70 -10.85 5.33 -15.98
CA GLU A 70 -11.14 5.29 -17.43
C GLU A 70 -9.89 5.13 -18.31
N ASN A 71 -8.83 5.89 -17.99
CA ASN A 71 -7.60 5.95 -18.79
C ASN A 71 -6.35 5.70 -17.92
N PRO A 72 -6.15 4.46 -17.42
CA PRO A 72 -4.98 4.17 -16.62
C PRO A 72 -3.71 4.29 -17.49
N PRO A 73 -2.55 4.64 -16.90
CA PRO A 73 -1.28 4.64 -17.62
C PRO A 73 -1.05 3.33 -18.37
N LYS A 74 -0.50 3.42 -19.58
CA LYS A 74 -0.17 2.23 -20.36
C LYS A 74 1.02 1.50 -19.70
N PRO A 75 0.90 0.20 -19.38
CA PRO A 75 2.04 -0.59 -18.90
C PRO A 75 3.16 -0.70 -19.93
N ASP A 76 4.40 -0.78 -19.46
CA ASP A 76 5.57 -1.08 -20.29
C ASP A 76 5.49 -2.52 -20.83
N TYR A 77 5.00 -3.43 -19.99
CA TYR A 77 4.75 -4.83 -20.34
C TYR A 77 3.45 -5.33 -19.74
N LEU A 78 2.90 -6.38 -20.36
CA LEU A 78 1.77 -7.14 -19.84
C LEU A 78 2.16 -8.60 -19.69
N ILE A 79 2.00 -9.16 -18.48
CA ILE A 79 2.20 -10.59 -18.22
C ILE A 79 0.85 -11.20 -17.89
N LYS A 80 0.21 -11.86 -18.86
CA LYS A 80 -1.14 -12.44 -18.67
C LYS A 80 -2.15 -11.41 -18.12
N GLY A 81 -2.09 -10.18 -18.62
CA GLY A 81 -2.92 -9.04 -18.17
C GLY A 81 -2.39 -8.28 -16.95
N ILE A 82 -1.40 -8.82 -16.23
CA ILE A 82 -0.74 -8.13 -15.11
C ILE A 82 0.06 -6.94 -15.65
N LYS A 83 -0.17 -5.78 -15.06
CA LYS A 83 0.51 -4.52 -15.41
C LYS A 83 1.95 -4.54 -14.88
N VAL A 84 2.91 -4.23 -15.76
CA VAL A 84 4.33 -4.08 -15.39
C VAL A 84 4.78 -2.69 -15.84
N TYR A 85 5.24 -1.89 -14.88
CA TYR A 85 5.82 -0.57 -15.10
C TYR A 85 7.28 -0.54 -14.66
N ASP A 86 8.04 0.45 -15.12
CA ASP A 86 9.23 0.91 -14.40
C ASP A 86 8.87 1.60 -13.07
N GLU A 87 9.87 1.94 -12.27
CA GLU A 87 9.68 2.53 -10.94
C GLU A 87 8.92 3.88 -10.98
N ASN A 88 9.12 4.70 -12.02
CA ASN A 88 8.40 5.97 -12.16
C ASN A 88 6.93 5.74 -12.52
N GLY A 89 6.66 4.78 -13.41
CA GLY A 89 5.32 4.33 -13.73
C GLY A 89 4.62 3.72 -12.51
N ASP A 90 5.34 2.94 -11.69
CA ASP A 90 4.83 2.41 -10.44
C ASP A 90 4.43 3.53 -9.46
N LYS A 91 5.27 4.56 -9.25
CA LYS A 91 4.90 5.73 -8.41
C LYS A 91 3.63 6.42 -8.89
N LYS A 92 3.48 6.60 -10.20
CA LYS A 92 2.29 7.21 -10.78
C LYS A 92 1.06 6.34 -10.58
N VAL A 93 1.19 5.03 -10.77
CA VAL A 93 0.06 4.09 -10.72
C VAL A 93 -0.34 3.78 -9.28
N SER A 94 0.58 3.71 -8.33
CA SER A 94 0.25 3.56 -6.90
C SER A 94 -0.62 4.74 -6.44
N LYS A 95 -0.26 5.96 -6.85
CA LYS A 95 -1.07 7.15 -6.59
C LYS A 95 -2.46 7.06 -7.19
N ILE A 96 -2.56 6.75 -8.49
CA ILE A 96 -3.86 6.59 -9.18
C ILE A 96 -4.73 5.54 -8.49
N MET A 97 -4.16 4.42 -8.07
CA MET A 97 -4.88 3.36 -7.36
C MET A 97 -5.35 3.83 -5.97
N ALA A 98 -4.52 4.57 -5.23
CA ALA A 98 -4.90 5.14 -3.94
C ALA A 98 -6.03 6.18 -4.08
N GLU A 99 -5.95 7.08 -5.07
CA GLU A 99 -6.99 8.06 -5.35
C GLU A 99 -8.31 7.39 -5.76
N ALA A 100 -8.22 6.34 -6.59
CA ALA A 100 -9.38 5.61 -7.07
C ALA A 100 -10.09 4.86 -5.94
N VAL A 101 -9.35 4.14 -5.08
CA VAL A 101 -9.96 3.44 -3.95
C VAL A 101 -10.52 4.43 -2.92
N SER A 102 -9.84 5.57 -2.68
CA SER A 102 -10.36 6.65 -1.84
C SER A 102 -11.74 7.12 -2.32
N LYS A 103 -11.89 7.41 -3.61
CA LYS A 103 -13.17 7.83 -4.21
C LYS A 103 -14.24 6.74 -4.18
N LEU A 104 -13.83 5.48 -4.37
CA LEU A 104 -14.75 4.34 -4.38
C LEU A 104 -15.38 4.11 -3.01
N THR A 105 -14.62 4.33 -1.92
CA THR A 105 -15.04 3.94 -0.58
C THR A 105 -15.34 5.08 0.39
N ASP A 106 -14.99 6.32 0.04
CA ASP A 106 -15.07 7.48 0.94
C ASP A 106 -14.37 7.19 2.28
N CYS A 107 -13.12 6.69 2.18
CA CYS A 107 -12.31 6.33 3.35
C CYS A 107 -11.38 7.48 3.76
N ASP A 108 -10.98 7.49 5.04
CA ASP A 108 -10.07 8.48 5.60
C ASP A 108 -8.62 8.22 5.17
N ILE A 109 -8.23 6.95 5.00
CA ILE A 109 -6.88 6.56 4.56
C ILE A 109 -6.99 5.57 3.40
N ALA A 110 -6.44 5.95 2.24
CA ALA A 110 -6.39 5.09 1.07
C ALA A 110 -4.96 4.67 0.75
N ILE A 111 -4.76 3.40 0.37
CA ILE A 111 -3.44 2.86 0.05
C ILE A 111 -3.46 2.22 -1.33
N GLY A 112 -2.53 2.62 -2.20
CA GLY A 112 -2.30 2.04 -3.51
C GLY A 112 -0.92 1.41 -3.61
N THR A 113 -0.80 0.19 -4.13
CA THR A 113 0.52 -0.47 -4.31
C THR A 113 0.69 -1.07 -5.70
N THR A 114 1.87 -0.93 -6.29
CA THR A 114 2.25 -1.56 -7.56
C THR A 114 3.76 -1.78 -7.65
N ALA A 115 4.18 -2.88 -8.28
CA ALA A 115 5.60 -3.13 -8.52
C ALA A 115 5.80 -3.96 -9.78
N GLY A 116 6.45 -3.38 -10.79
CA GLY A 116 6.95 -4.04 -11.98
C GLY A 116 8.46 -4.25 -11.89
N ILE A 117 9.22 -3.35 -12.50
CA ILE A 117 10.68 -3.34 -12.60
C ILE A 117 11.19 -2.20 -11.71
N GLY A 118 11.88 -2.55 -10.63
CA GLY A 118 12.31 -1.60 -9.62
C GLY A 118 11.94 -2.05 -8.21
N HIS A 119 11.92 -1.07 -7.31
CA HIS A 119 11.51 -1.30 -5.92
C HIS A 119 9.99 -1.38 -5.74
N GLY A 120 9.22 -0.97 -6.75
CA GLY A 120 7.77 -0.79 -6.62
C GLY A 120 7.42 0.38 -5.72
N ALA A 121 6.19 0.86 -5.84
CA ALA A 121 5.71 2.04 -5.13
C ALA A 121 4.47 1.75 -4.30
N ILE A 122 4.38 2.50 -3.20
CA ILE A 122 3.27 2.53 -2.27
C ILE A 122 2.89 3.99 -2.10
N THR A 123 1.62 4.32 -2.29
CA THR A 123 1.09 5.66 -2.01
C THR A 123 -0.01 5.56 -0.97
N ILE A 124 0.10 6.37 0.08
CA ILE A 124 -0.87 6.52 1.15
C ILE A 124 -1.48 7.93 1.03
N ILE A 125 -2.79 8.00 0.94
CA ILE A 125 -3.54 9.25 0.80
C ILE A 125 -4.44 9.43 2.01
N THR A 126 -4.35 10.61 2.61
CA THR A 126 -5.20 11.08 3.71
C THR A 126 -5.82 12.43 3.32
N PRO A 127 -6.69 13.04 4.17
CA PRO A 127 -7.21 14.38 3.91
C PRO A 127 -6.10 15.43 3.78
N ASP A 128 -5.06 15.31 4.61
CA ASP A 128 -4.03 16.34 4.75
C ASP A 128 -2.72 16.00 4.02
N TYR A 129 -2.50 14.72 3.70
CA TYR A 129 -1.22 14.26 3.16
C TYR A 129 -1.37 13.30 1.98
N GLU A 130 -0.35 13.33 1.14
CA GLU A 130 0.00 12.27 0.20
C GLU A 130 1.42 11.82 0.52
N ILE A 131 1.59 10.56 0.87
CA ILE A 131 2.87 9.96 1.23
C ILE A 131 3.17 8.87 0.19
N THR A 132 4.25 9.03 -0.56
CA THR A 132 4.71 8.01 -1.51
C THR A 132 6.04 7.44 -1.04
N THR A 133 6.16 6.12 -1.04
CA THR A 133 7.40 5.40 -0.70
C THR A 133 7.68 4.28 -1.68
N LEU A 134 8.91 3.79 -1.67
CA LEU A 134 9.34 2.58 -2.35
C LEU A 134 9.63 1.46 -1.34
N SER A 135 9.57 0.20 -1.76
CA SER A 135 10.19 -0.88 -0.97
C SER A 135 11.73 -0.74 -1.00
N ASP A 136 12.42 -1.58 -0.22
CA ASP A 136 13.89 -1.56 -0.14
C ASP A 136 14.53 -2.62 -1.04
N ILE A 137 13.73 -3.39 -1.79
CA ILE A 137 14.20 -4.52 -2.61
C ILE A 137 13.91 -4.25 -4.09
N TYR A 138 14.97 -4.03 -4.87
CA TYR A 138 14.87 -3.97 -6.33
C TYR A 138 14.64 -5.37 -6.91
N THR A 139 13.65 -5.53 -7.78
CA THR A 139 13.52 -6.74 -8.61
C THR A 139 12.76 -6.48 -9.91
N ASP A 140 12.66 -7.48 -10.76
CA ASP A 140 12.02 -7.42 -12.08
C ASP A 140 10.94 -8.50 -12.17
N LEU A 141 9.67 -8.09 -12.16
CA LEU A 141 8.51 -9.00 -12.21
C LEU A 141 8.49 -9.91 -13.45
N ARG A 142 9.22 -9.56 -14.52
CA ARG A 142 9.31 -10.39 -15.73
C ARG A 142 10.19 -11.61 -15.52
N LYS A 143 11.04 -11.60 -14.48
CA LYS A 143 11.90 -12.72 -14.13
C LYS A 143 11.13 -13.66 -13.19
N ASN A 144 11.24 -14.96 -13.42
CA ASN A 144 10.68 -15.97 -12.54
C ASN A 144 11.57 -16.17 -11.30
N ASN A 145 11.72 -15.13 -10.48
CA ASN A 145 12.48 -15.15 -9.24
C ASN A 145 11.56 -14.93 -8.03
N SER A 146 10.87 -16.00 -7.62
CA SER A 146 9.89 -15.94 -6.54
C SER A 146 10.46 -15.46 -5.20
N GLU A 147 11.73 -15.74 -4.93
CA GLU A 147 12.37 -15.35 -3.66
C GLU A 147 12.53 -13.83 -3.57
N GLU A 148 13.16 -13.20 -4.57
CA GLU A 148 13.30 -11.74 -4.60
C GLU A 148 11.93 -11.03 -4.65
N LEU A 149 10.97 -11.58 -5.40
CA LEU A 149 9.61 -11.05 -5.46
C LEU A 149 8.93 -11.10 -4.09
N PHE A 150 9.15 -12.19 -3.34
CA PHE A 150 8.64 -12.34 -1.99
C PHE A 150 9.32 -11.35 -1.03
N GLN A 151 10.64 -11.20 -1.07
CA GLN A 151 11.35 -10.22 -0.24
C GLN A 151 10.88 -8.78 -0.53
N ARG A 152 10.65 -8.43 -1.81
CA ARG A 152 10.06 -7.14 -2.18
C ARG A 152 8.66 -6.96 -1.60
N GLN A 153 7.81 -7.99 -1.68
CA GLN A 153 6.49 -7.97 -1.05
C GLN A 153 6.58 -7.69 0.45
N ILE A 154 7.43 -8.42 1.18
CA ILE A 154 7.57 -8.25 2.64
C ILE A 154 8.08 -6.86 3.00
N SER A 155 9.11 -6.36 2.32
CA SER A 155 9.61 -4.99 2.55
C SER A 155 8.52 -3.96 2.31
N GLY A 156 7.75 -4.08 1.22
CA GLY A 156 6.65 -3.16 0.92
C GLY A 156 5.54 -3.17 1.97
N ILE A 157 5.12 -4.35 2.44
CA ILE A 157 4.10 -4.48 3.48
C ILE A 157 4.57 -3.83 4.79
N LYS A 158 5.77 -4.19 5.26
CA LYS A 158 6.34 -3.65 6.51
C LYS A 158 6.46 -2.13 6.45
N LYS A 159 6.92 -1.59 5.33
CA LYS A 159 7.10 -0.15 5.17
C LYS A 159 5.77 0.60 5.14
N ALA A 160 4.77 0.08 4.44
CA ALA A 160 3.43 0.66 4.44
C ALA A 160 2.82 0.67 5.85
N ILE A 161 2.90 -0.46 6.56
CA ILE A 161 2.41 -0.58 7.94
C ILE A 161 3.13 0.40 8.87
N ASN A 162 4.46 0.47 8.83
CA ASN A 162 5.25 1.40 9.65
C ASN A 162 4.79 2.85 9.45
N ILE A 163 4.63 3.28 8.18
CA ILE A 163 4.16 4.64 7.86
C ILE A 163 2.76 4.88 8.42
N ILE A 164 1.85 3.92 8.29
CA ILE A 164 0.47 4.04 8.83
C ILE A 164 0.50 4.16 10.36
N LEU A 165 1.26 3.32 11.06
CA LEU A 165 1.34 3.36 12.52
C LEU A 165 1.97 4.67 13.02
N LEU A 166 3.02 5.16 12.37
CA LEU A 166 3.59 6.49 12.66
C LEU A 166 2.57 7.61 12.40
N PHE A 167 1.86 7.54 11.27
CA PHE A 167 0.87 8.54 10.90
C PHE A 167 -0.27 8.63 11.92
N LEU A 168 -0.84 7.49 12.31
CA LEU A 168 -1.93 7.41 13.30
C LEU A 168 -1.52 7.95 14.68
N ASN A 169 -0.22 7.93 15.00
CA ASN A 169 0.33 8.48 16.24
C ASN A 169 0.87 9.92 16.08
N ASN A 170 0.53 10.62 14.99
CA ASN A 170 0.95 12.00 14.71
C ASN A 170 2.47 12.18 14.60
N LYS A 171 3.20 11.14 14.18
CA LYS A 171 4.67 11.13 14.04
C LYS A 171 5.11 11.40 12.60
N ILE A 172 4.56 12.43 11.96
CA ILE A 172 4.89 12.77 10.56
C ILE A 172 6.37 13.10 10.36
N ASP A 173 7.02 13.70 11.37
CA ASP A 173 8.44 14.02 11.34
C ASP A 173 9.30 12.74 11.26
N GLU A 174 8.91 11.67 11.96
CA GLU A 174 9.60 10.38 11.88
C GLU A 174 9.47 9.77 10.47
N ILE A 175 8.30 9.88 9.85
CA ILE A 175 8.05 9.42 8.47
C ILE A 175 8.99 10.14 7.48
N SER A 176 9.25 11.43 7.70
CA SER A 176 10.13 12.22 6.82
C SER A 176 11.61 11.80 6.87
N THR A 177 12.02 11.05 7.89
CA THR A 177 13.40 10.53 8.02
C THR A 177 13.60 9.15 7.38
N LEU A 178 12.51 8.50 6.94
CA LEU A 178 12.56 7.20 6.29
C LEU A 178 13.13 7.31 4.87
N GLU A 179 13.91 6.31 4.47
CA GLU A 179 14.48 6.26 3.13
C GLU A 179 13.41 6.12 2.04
N ASN A 180 13.62 6.83 0.93
CA ASN A 180 12.76 6.79 -0.25
C ASN A 180 11.31 7.21 0.00
N VAL A 181 11.07 8.09 0.98
CA VAL A 181 9.76 8.67 1.27
C VAL A 181 9.66 10.10 0.74
N GLU A 182 8.56 10.38 0.06
CA GLU A 182 8.13 11.71 -0.36
C GLU A 182 6.80 12.04 0.33
N ILE A 183 6.70 13.22 0.94
CA ILE A 183 5.50 13.70 1.63
C ILE A 183 5.05 15.02 1.01
N ILE A 184 3.80 15.08 0.57
CA ILE A 184 3.14 16.28 0.08
C ILE A 184 2.00 16.62 1.05
N LYS A 185 1.99 17.84 1.58
CA LYS A 185 0.86 18.38 2.35
C LYS A 185 -0.14 19.03 1.40
N LYS A 186 -1.43 18.75 1.59
CA LYS A 186 -2.54 19.25 0.76
C LYS A 186 -3.08 20.59 1.24
#